data_AF-A0A1R1IG16-F1
#
_entry.id   AF-A0A1R1IG16-F1
#
_cell.length_a   1.000
_cell.length_b   1.000
_cell.length_c   1.000
_cell.angle_alpha   90.00
_cell.angle_beta   90.00
_cell.angle_gamma   90.00
#
_symmetry.space_group_name_H-M   'P 1'
#
loop_
_entity.id
_entity.type
_entity.pdbx_description
1 polymer ?
#
loop_
_entity_poly.entity_id
_entity_poly.type
_entity_poly.pdbx_seq_one_letter_code
_entity_poly.pdbx_strand_id
1 'polypeptide(L)'
;MENGVTFPLIAEEIAAYDAQHPGAGDHLTYMTTAKGAAFTVEGFGNFFREACAAAGLKGKSPHGLRKAAGRRLAEAGCTEKQIAAILGHRSLNEVARYTREASQVALADDAMTMLEKAETRTGGV
;
A
#
# COMPACT_ATOMS: atom_id res chain seq x y z
N MET A 1 -7.85 23.38 -9.89
CA MET A 1 -8.29 22.57 -8.75
C MET A 1 -7.34 21.39 -8.67
N GLU A 2 -6.51 21.37 -7.62
CA GLU A 2 -5.46 20.39 -7.43
C GLU A 2 -6.12 19.05 -7.09
N ASN A 3 -5.84 17.99 -7.87
CA ASN A 3 -6.34 16.65 -7.62
C ASN A 3 -5.58 16.02 -6.45
N GLY A 4 -5.74 16.58 -5.26
CA GLY A 4 -5.14 16.07 -4.03
C GLY A 4 -5.71 14.70 -3.70
N VAL A 5 -4.95 13.64 -3.99
CA VAL A 5 -5.27 12.30 -3.51
C VAL A 5 -4.87 12.23 -2.04
N THR A 6 -5.86 12.18 -1.15
CA THR A 6 -5.61 11.99 0.29
C THR A 6 -5.41 10.50 0.54
N PHE A 7 -4.21 10.12 0.97
CA PHE A 7 -3.92 8.76 1.40
C PHE A 7 -4.11 8.67 2.92
N PRO A 8 -4.83 7.66 3.44
CA PRO A 8 -4.86 7.39 4.87
C PRO A 8 -3.48 6.87 5.26
N LEU A 9 -2.62 7.77 5.74
CA LEU A 9 -1.41 7.39 6.45
C LEU A 9 -1.82 6.87 7.83
N ILE A 10 -1.18 5.80 8.28
CA ILE A 10 -1.40 5.29 9.64
C ILE A 10 -0.77 6.28 10.62
N ALA A 11 -1.62 6.93 11.41
CA ALA A 11 -1.26 8.07 12.26
C ALA A 11 -0.11 7.76 13.23
N GLU A 12 0.02 6.50 13.65
CA GLU A 12 1.11 6.04 14.51
C GLU A 12 2.48 6.10 13.82
N GLU A 13 2.56 5.79 12.52
CA GLU A 13 3.83 5.87 11.77
C GLU A 13 4.27 7.32 11.55
N ILE A 14 3.32 8.21 11.29
CA ILE A 14 3.58 9.67 11.23
C ILE A 14 4.12 10.15 12.57
N ALA A 15 3.44 9.82 13.67
CA ALA A 15 3.85 10.26 15.00
C ALA A 15 5.24 9.73 15.38
N ALA A 16 5.54 8.48 15.04
CA ALA A 16 6.87 7.89 15.25
C ALA A 16 7.94 8.60 14.40
N TYR A 17 7.64 8.96 13.16
CA TYR A 17 8.54 9.71 12.28
C TYR A 17 8.79 11.13 12.81
N ASP A 18 7.73 11.86 13.17
CA ASP A 18 7.80 13.23 13.71
C ASP A 18 8.63 13.27 15.01
N ALA A 19 8.46 12.28 15.89
CA ALA A 19 9.23 12.17 17.13
C ALA A 19 10.74 12.00 16.88
N GLN A 20 11.12 11.36 15.77
CA GLN A 20 12.52 11.16 15.37
C GLN A 20 13.07 12.32 14.52
N HIS A 21 12.19 13.11 13.90
CA HIS A 21 12.53 14.20 12.99
C HIS A 21 11.81 15.50 13.38
N PRO A 22 12.26 16.18 14.45
CA PRO A 22 11.70 17.48 14.82
C PRO A 22 11.83 18.45 13.64
N GLY A 23 10.69 18.95 13.16
CA GLY A 23 10.59 19.81 11.96
C GLY A 23 10.11 19.10 10.68
N ALA A 24 9.76 17.81 10.76
CA ALA A 24 8.99 17.15 9.70
C ALA A 24 7.68 17.92 9.44
N GLY A 25 7.44 18.32 8.19
CA GLY A 25 6.28 19.13 7.82
C GLY A 25 6.50 20.64 7.81
N ASP A 26 7.63 21.14 8.33
CA ASP A 26 8.01 22.57 8.23
C ASP A 26 8.49 22.96 6.81
N HIS A 27 8.64 21.95 5.94
CA HIS A 27 9.06 22.07 4.56
C HIS A 27 7.92 21.66 3.61
N LEU A 28 7.98 22.14 2.35
CA LEU A 28 7.03 21.72 1.31
C LEU A 28 7.00 20.19 1.10
N THR A 29 8.08 19.48 1.44
CA THR A 29 8.17 18.02 1.40
C THR A 29 8.31 17.46 2.80
N TYR A 30 7.49 16.46 3.13
CA TYR A 30 7.48 15.83 4.45
C TYR A 30 8.78 15.06 4.77
N MET A 31 9.40 14.45 3.76
CA MET A 31 10.73 13.83 3.87
C MET A 31 11.78 14.65 3.13
N THR A 32 12.88 14.96 3.81
CA THR A 32 14.00 15.71 3.26
C THR A 32 15.31 14.95 3.40
N THR A 33 16.27 15.32 2.57
CA THR A 33 17.67 14.93 2.74
C THR A 33 18.23 15.50 4.05
N ALA A 34 19.41 15.03 4.48
CA ALA A 34 20.12 15.58 5.64
C ALA A 34 20.44 17.09 5.53
N LYS A 35 20.31 17.69 4.34
CA LYS A 35 20.50 19.13 4.09
C LYS A 35 19.17 19.91 4.05
N GLY A 36 18.03 19.28 4.38
CA GLY A 36 16.71 19.91 4.34
C GLY A 36 16.11 20.09 2.94
N ALA A 37 16.73 19.52 1.90
CA ALA A 37 16.22 19.60 0.52
C ALA A 37 15.36 18.37 0.17
N ALA A 38 14.44 18.54 -0.79
CA ALA A 38 13.67 17.44 -1.37
C ALA A 38 14.59 16.40 -2.03
N PHE A 39 14.21 15.11 -1.95
CA PHE A 39 14.92 14.06 -2.65
C PHE A 39 14.69 14.12 -4.17
N THR A 40 15.74 13.85 -4.95
CA THR A 40 15.56 13.40 -6.33
C THR A 40 15.10 11.93 -6.34
N VAL A 41 14.53 11.47 -7.46
CA VAL A 41 14.10 10.06 -7.60
C VAL A 41 15.27 9.10 -7.33
N GLU A 42 16.42 9.36 -7.94
CA GLU A 42 17.63 8.56 -7.74
C GLU A 42 18.18 8.70 -6.32
N GLY A 43 18.18 9.91 -5.77
CA GLY A 43 18.64 10.19 -4.41
C GLY A 43 17.84 9.41 -3.37
N PHE A 44 16.52 9.37 -3.51
CA PHE A 44 15.66 8.56 -2.64
C PHE A 44 15.95 7.07 -2.78
N GLY A 45 16.16 6.58 -4.00
CA GLY A 45 16.50 5.19 -4.26
C GLY A 45 17.81 4.77 -3.59
N ASN A 46 18.84 5.62 -3.67
CA ASN A 46 20.13 5.38 -3.02
C ASN A 46 20.02 5.41 -1.49
N PHE A 47 19.35 6.43 -0.94
CA PHE A 47 19.06 6.51 0.49
C PHE A 47 18.35 5.24 1.00
N PHE A 48 17.31 4.80 0.31
CA PHE A 48 16.55 3.61 0.71
C PHE A 48 17.41 2.34 0.65
N ARG A 49 18.28 2.20 -0.36
CA ARG A 49 19.20 1.08 -0.48
C ARG A 49 20.20 1.05 0.68
N GLU A 50 20.75 2.18 1.06
CA GLU A 50 21.64 2.32 2.21
C GLU A 50 20.93 1.98 3.52
N ALA A 51 19.70 2.48 3.72
CA ALA A 51 18.88 2.15 4.87
C ALA A 51 18.60 0.63 4.96
N CYS A 52 18.29 -0.03 3.83
CA CYS A 52 18.12 -1.48 3.79
C CYS A 52 19.41 -2.21 4.16
N ALA A 53 20.57 -1.76 3.65
CA ALA A 53 21.85 -2.36 3.96
C ALA A 53 22.19 -2.23 5.45
N ALA A 54 21.96 -1.06 6.05
CA ALA A 54 22.15 -0.81 7.48
C ALA A 54 21.24 -1.71 8.35
N ALA A 55 20.02 -2.00 7.88
CA ALA A 55 19.09 -2.91 8.53
C ALA A 55 19.37 -4.41 8.24
N GLY A 56 20.43 -4.75 7.50
CA GLY A 56 20.75 -6.13 7.10
C GLY A 56 19.79 -6.73 6.07
N LEU A 57 18.97 -5.91 5.41
CA LEU A 57 17.97 -6.33 4.45
C LEU A 57 18.55 -6.36 3.03
N LYS A 58 18.54 -7.54 2.40
CA LYS A 58 19.00 -7.73 1.02
C LYS A 58 17.84 -7.72 0.03
N GLY A 59 18.06 -7.08 -1.12
CA GLY A 59 17.14 -7.13 -2.27
C GLY A 59 15.79 -6.44 -2.05
N LYS A 60 15.69 -5.50 -1.11
CA LYS A 60 14.47 -4.73 -0.85
C LYS A 60 14.49 -3.40 -1.58
N SER A 61 13.32 -2.96 -2.03
CA SER A 61 13.15 -1.70 -2.76
C SER A 61 11.82 -1.04 -2.40
N PRO A 62 11.65 0.28 -2.62
CA PRO A 62 10.38 0.96 -2.38
C PRO A 62 9.25 0.39 -3.23
N HIS A 63 9.55 0.04 -4.50
CA HIS A 63 8.59 -0.62 -5.37
C HIS A 63 8.20 -2.01 -4.85
N GLY A 64 9.14 -2.76 -4.28
CA GLY A 64 8.87 -4.04 -3.61
C GLY A 64 7.94 -3.88 -2.39
N LEU A 65 8.12 -2.82 -1.60
CA LEU A 65 7.22 -2.52 -0.47
C LEU A 65 5.80 -2.21 -0.93
N ARG A 66 5.63 -1.47 -2.03
CA ARG A 66 4.29 -1.21 -2.61
C ARG A 66 3.58 -2.51 -3.01
N LYS A 67 4.30 -3.48 -3.58
CA LYS A 67 3.74 -4.81 -3.90
C LYS A 67 3.35 -5.58 -2.65
N ALA A 68 4.21 -5.56 -1.64
CA ALA A 68 3.96 -6.22 -0.36
C ALA A 68 2.72 -5.63 0.35
N ALA A 69 2.55 -4.31 0.31
CA ALA A 69 1.34 -3.65 0.81
C ALA A 69 0.09 -4.12 0.07
N GLY A 70 0.12 -4.17 -1.27
CA GLY A 70 -0.99 -4.71 -2.06
C GLY A 70 -1.35 -6.14 -1.70
N ARG A 71 -0.34 -7.01 -1.51
CA ARG A 71 -0.56 -8.40 -1.09
C ARG A 71 -1.19 -8.49 0.30
N ARG A 72 -0.69 -7.73 1.29
CA ARG A 72 -1.27 -7.70 2.65
C ARG A 72 -2.73 -7.25 2.65
N LEU A 73 -3.07 -6.25 1.83
CA LEU A 73 -4.44 -5.78 1.70
C LEU A 73 -5.34 -6.85 1.06
N ALA A 74 -4.84 -7.58 0.06
CA ALA A 74 -5.59 -8.68 -0.55
C ALA A 74 -5.80 -9.85 0.43
N GLU A 75 -4.78 -10.20 1.21
CA GLU A 75 -4.87 -11.21 2.28
C GLU A 75 -5.84 -10.77 3.39
N ALA A 76 -6.01 -9.47 3.61
CA ALA A 76 -7.02 -8.89 4.50
C ALA A 76 -8.43 -8.79 3.88
N GLY A 77 -8.64 -9.35 2.68
CA GLY A 77 -9.95 -9.36 2.01
C GLY A 77 -10.34 -8.05 1.31
N CYS A 78 -9.41 -7.10 1.14
CA CYS A 78 -9.70 -5.89 0.37
C CYS A 78 -9.88 -6.22 -1.11
N THR A 79 -10.88 -5.60 -1.73
CA THR A 79 -11.11 -5.68 -3.18
C THR A 79 -9.99 -4.99 -3.96
N GLU A 80 -9.76 -5.40 -5.21
CA GLU A 80 -8.75 -4.76 -6.07
C GLU A 80 -8.96 -3.25 -6.23
N LYS A 81 -10.21 -2.76 -6.17
CA LYS A 81 -10.53 -1.33 -6.22
C LYS A 81 -10.08 -0.59 -4.95
N GLN A 82 -10.30 -1.17 -3.78
CA GLN A 82 -9.82 -0.61 -2.51
C GLN A 82 -8.29 -0.58 -2.50
N ILE A 83 -7.66 -1.66 -2.96
CA ILE A 83 -6.19 -1.75 -3.06
C ILE A 83 -5.66 -0.71 -4.05
N ALA A 84 -6.29 -0.56 -5.22
CA ALA A 84 -5.92 0.47 -6.21
C ALA A 84 -6.00 1.88 -5.63
N ALA A 85 -7.05 2.18 -4.87
CA ALA A 85 -7.23 3.47 -4.21
C ALA A 85 -6.11 3.76 -3.20
N ILE A 86 -5.75 2.77 -2.36
CA ILE A 86 -4.68 2.90 -1.37
C ILE A 86 -3.29 3.02 -2.03
N LEU A 87 -3.03 2.25 -3.09
CA LEU A 87 -1.72 2.26 -3.77
C LEU A 87 -1.58 3.37 -4.82
N GLY A 88 -2.65 4.12 -5.11
CA GLY A 88 -2.65 5.19 -6.11
C GLY A 88 -2.63 4.68 -7.56
N HIS A 89 -3.06 3.43 -7.81
CA HIS A 89 -3.12 2.87 -9.16
C HIS A 89 -4.39 3.31 -9.88
N ARG A 90 -4.25 3.85 -11.10
CA ARG A 90 -5.39 4.18 -11.98
C ARG A 90 -5.93 2.96 -12.73
N SER A 91 -5.10 1.94 -12.93
CA SER A 91 -5.44 0.71 -13.64
C SER A 91 -5.35 -0.48 -12.69
N LEU A 92 -6.34 -1.37 -12.78
CA LEU A 92 -6.40 -2.60 -11.98
C LEU A 92 -5.40 -3.65 -12.45
N ASN A 93 -4.88 -3.57 -13.68
CA ASN A 93 -3.93 -4.56 -14.21
C ASN A 93 -2.68 -4.70 -13.32
N GLU A 94 -2.22 -3.58 -12.76
CA GLU A 94 -1.03 -3.59 -11.91
C GLU A 94 -1.33 -4.11 -10.50
N VAL A 95 -2.53 -3.86 -9.99
CA VAL A 95 -3.01 -4.42 -8.72
C VAL A 95 -3.21 -5.93 -8.84
N ALA A 96 -3.93 -6.39 -9.87
CA ALA A 96 -4.18 -7.80 -10.14
C ALA A 96 -2.89 -8.61 -10.22
N ARG A 97 -1.83 -8.05 -10.83
CA ARG A 97 -0.51 -8.69 -10.88
C ARG A 97 0.05 -9.00 -9.49
N TYR A 98 -0.25 -8.19 -8.48
CA TYR A 98 0.28 -8.34 -7.12
C TYR A 98 -0.68 -9.09 -6.18
N THR A 99 -1.97 -9.16 -6.51
CA THR A 99 -3.02 -9.65 -5.60
C THR A 99 -3.66 -10.96 -6.03
N ARG A 100 -3.52 -11.39 -7.29
CA ARG A 100 -4.24 -12.53 -7.88
C ARG A 100 -4.15 -13.83 -7.07
N GLU A 101 -2.96 -14.18 -6.58
CA GLU A 101 -2.77 -15.40 -5.78
C GLU A 101 -3.34 -15.25 -4.37
N ALA A 102 -3.18 -14.07 -3.77
CA ALA A 102 -3.62 -13.80 -2.40
C ALA A 102 -5.15 -13.76 -2.29
N SER A 103 -5.83 -13.20 -3.29
CA SER A 103 -7.29 -13.07 -3.27
C SER A 103 -8.03 -14.34 -3.70
N GLN A 104 -7.37 -15.28 -4.38
CA GLN A 104 -8.06 -16.43 -5.00
C GLN A 104 -8.81 -17.30 -3.98
N VAL A 105 -8.21 -17.58 -2.82
CA VAL A 105 -8.82 -18.42 -1.78
C VAL A 105 -10.01 -17.72 -1.16
N ALA A 106 -9.83 -16.48 -0.67
CA ALA A 106 -10.89 -15.69 -0.06
C ALA A 106 -12.06 -15.46 -1.03
N LEU A 107 -11.78 -15.17 -2.31
CA LEU A 107 -12.81 -14.99 -3.33
C LEU A 107 -13.59 -16.28 -3.61
N ALA A 108 -12.96 -17.45 -3.51
CA ALA A 108 -13.65 -18.73 -3.68
C ALA A 108 -14.62 -18.98 -2.52
N ASP A 109 -14.18 -18.75 -1.28
CA ASP A 109 -15.00 -18.92 -0.07
C ASP A 109 -16.20 -17.94 -0.06
N ASP A 110 -15.94 -16.67 -0.41
CA ASP A 110 -16.98 -15.66 -0.56
C ASP A 110 -17.99 -16.03 -1.65
N ALA A 111 -17.51 -16.52 -2.80
CA ALA A 111 -18.38 -16.92 -3.91
C ALA A 111 -19.29 -18.10 -3.53
N MET A 112 -18.76 -19.11 -2.82
CA MET A 112 -19.56 -20.23 -2.32
C MET A 112 -20.60 -19.77 -1.29
N THR A 113 -20.20 -18.89 -0.37
CA THR A 113 -21.13 -18.28 0.61
C THR A 113 -22.26 -17.52 -0.07
N MET A 114 -21.96 -16.79 -1.14
CA MET A 114 -22.97 -16.06 -1.93
C MET A 114 -23.91 -17.02 -2.67
N LEU A 115 -23.40 -18.13 -3.19
CA LEU A 115 -24.19 -19.16 -3.87
C LEU A 115 -25.19 -19.81 -2.91
N GLU A 116 -24.73 -20.26 -1.74
CA GLU A 116 -25.58 -20.86 -0.71
C GLU A 116 -26.74 -19.91 -0.32
N LYS A 117 -26.43 -18.63 -0.11
CA LYS A 117 -27.41 -17.57 0.19
C LYS A 117 -28.38 -17.28 -0.96
N ALA A 118 -28.01 -17.57 -2.20
CA ALA A 118 -28.90 -17.41 -3.35
C ALA A 118 -29.84 -18.62 -3.47
N GLU A 119 -29.33 -19.83 -3.24
CA GLU A 119 -30.10 -21.07 -3.31
C GLU A 119 -31.16 -21.15 -2.20
N THR A 120 -30.81 -20.78 -0.96
CA THR A 120 -31.79 -20.70 0.15
C THR A 120 -32.90 -19.68 -0.10
N ARG A 121 -32.63 -18.63 -0.88
CA ARG A 121 -33.62 -17.59 -1.23
C ARG A 121 -34.60 -18.03 -2.31
N THR A 122 -34.22 -19.04 -3.09
CA THR A 122 -34.99 -19.50 -4.27
C THR A 122 -35.87 -20.72 -3.92
N GLY A 123 -35.53 -21.50 -2.88
CA GLY A 123 -36.32 -22.65 -2.42
C GLY A 123 -37.51 -22.33 -1.50
N GLY A 124 -37.85 -21.05 -1.31
CA GLY A 124 -38.90 -20.58 -0.39
C GLY A 124 -40.18 -20.07 -1.05
N VAL A 125 -40.44 -20.40 -2.33
CA VAL A 125 -41.67 -20.06 -3.07
C VAL A 125 -42.49 -21.31 -3.34
#